data_AF-A0A0T9NK98-F1
#
_entry.id   AF-A0A0T9NK98-F1
#
_cell.length_a   1.000
_cell.length_b   1.000
_cell.length_c   1.000
_cell.angle_alpha   90.00
_cell.angle_beta   90.00
_cell.angle_gamma   90.00
#
_symmetry.space_group_name_H-M   'P 1'
#
loop_
_entity.id
_entity.type
_entity.pdbx_description
1 polymer ?
#
loop_
_entity_poly.entity_id
_entity_poly.type
_entity_poly.pdbx_seq_one_letter_code
_entity_poly.pdbx_strand_id
1 'polypeptide(L)' 'MSSLVVIANGAAYGHESLFSALRLSIALKEQQTDLDLRLFLMSDAVIAGLNGQQPREGYNL' A
#
# COMPACT_ATOMS: atom_id res chain seq x y z
N MET A 1 6.33 -22.15 2.95
CA MET A 1 5.55 -20.96 2.53
C MET A 1 5.39 -20.07 3.73
N SER A 2 5.95 -18.87 3.66
CA SER A 2 5.75 -17.83 4.67
C SER A 2 4.50 -17.03 4.29
N SER A 3 3.72 -16.60 5.29
CA SER A 3 2.54 -15.75 5.09
C SER A 3 2.72 -14.43 5.83
N LEU A 4 2.40 -13.31 5.18
CA LEU A 4 2.49 -11.98 5.75
C LEU A 4 1.25 -11.17 5.40
N VAL A 5 0.68 -10.49 6.39
CA VAL A 5 -0.40 -9.51 6.19
C VAL A 5 0.14 -8.12 6.49
N VAL A 6 0.06 -7.22 5.51
CA VAL A 6 0.35 -5.80 5.68
C VAL A 6 -0.96 -5.06 5.92
N ILE A 7 -1.07 -4.38 7.06
CA ILE A 7 -2.25 -3.57 7.41
C ILE A 7 -1.89 -2.11 7.22
N ALA A 8 -2.63 -1.40 6.37
CA ALA A 8 -2.48 0.04 6.19
C ALA A 8 -3.74 0.77 6.66
N ASN A 9 -3.53 1.84 7.44
CA ASN A 9 -4.61 2.65 8.03
C ASN A 9 -4.56 4.14 7.66
N GLY A 10 -3.40 4.64 7.22
CA GLY A 10 -3.20 6.06 6.90
C GLY A 10 -3.81 6.44 5.55
N ALA A 11 -4.32 7.66 5.46
CA ALA A 11 -4.92 8.21 4.25
C ALA A 11 -3.95 8.20 3.06
N ALA A 12 -4.48 7.95 1.86
CA ALA A 12 -3.74 8.20 0.63
C ALA A 12 -3.42 9.69 0.49
N TYR A 13 -2.21 10.00 0.02
CA TYR A 13 -1.71 11.35 -0.26
C TYR A 13 -1.61 12.32 0.95
N GLY A 14 -2.18 11.99 2.11
CA GLY A 14 -2.05 12.77 3.34
C GLY A 14 -0.78 12.46 4.14
N HIS A 15 -0.24 11.24 4.00
CA HIS A 15 0.98 10.82 4.68
C HIS A 15 1.74 9.75 3.88
N GLU A 16 3.04 9.62 4.09
CA GLU A 16 3.90 8.66 3.37
C GLU A 16 3.73 7.21 3.83
N SER A 17 2.97 6.96 4.90
CA SER A 17 2.83 5.63 5.52
C SER A 17 2.17 4.62 4.57
N LEU A 18 1.09 5.01 3.91
CA LEU A 18 0.42 4.14 2.92
C LEU A 18 1.32 3.90 1.70
N PHE A 19 1.94 4.96 1.19
CA PHE A 19 2.86 4.85 0.05
C PHE A 19 4.03 3.90 0.36
N SER A 20 4.65 4.05 1.53
CA SER A 20 5.75 3.21 1.98
C SER A 20 5.33 1.76 2.21
N ALA A 21 4.14 1.53 2.77
CA ALA A 21 3.60 0.18 2.96
C ALA A 21 3.38 -0.55 1.63
N LEU A 22 2.84 0.14 0.62
CA LEU A 22 2.66 -0.40 -0.73
C LEU A 22 4.00 -0.72 -1.40
N ARG A 23 4.95 0.22 -1.35
CA ARG A 23 6.30 0.02 -1.92
C ARG A 23 7.03 -1.16 -1.27
N LEU A 24 6.95 -1.27 0.06
CA LEU A 24 7.53 -2.40 0.78
C LEU A 24 6.86 -3.72 0.39
N SER A 25 5.54 -3.74 0.27
CA SER A 25 4.78 -4.93 -0.13
C SER A 25 5.18 -5.44 -1.51
N ILE A 26 5.40 -4.54 -2.47
CA ILE A 26 5.91 -4.86 -3.81
C ILE A 26 7.32 -5.45 -3.71
N ALA A 27 8.24 -4.77 -3.04
CA ALA A 27 9.62 -5.23 -2.88
C ALA A 27 9.71 -6.62 -2.23
N LEU A 28 8.89 -6.90 -1.21
CA LEU A 28 8.82 -8.22 -0.58
C LEU A 28 8.34 -9.30 -1.54
N LYS A 29 7.34 -9.00 -2.39
CA LYS A 29 6.81 -9.95 -3.36
C LYS A 29 7.78 -10.22 -4.51
N GLU A 30 8.57 -9.22 -4.90
CA GLU A 30 9.64 -9.36 -5.90
C GLU A 30 10.81 -10.19 -5.37
N GLN A 31 11.23 -9.97 -4.11
CA GLN A 31 12.33 -10.73 -3.49
C GLN A 31 11.93 -12.16 -3.13
N GLN A 32 10.68 -12.37 -2.70
CA GLN A 32 10.18 -13.66 -2.28
C GLN A 32 8.87 -13.98 -3.01
N THR A 33 8.99 -14.57 -4.20
CA THR A 33 7.85 -14.85 -5.08
C THR A 33 6.85 -15.85 -4.48
N ASP A 34 7.31 -16.77 -3.64
CA ASP A 34 6.50 -17.76 -2.93
C ASP A 34 5.84 -17.23 -1.63
N LEU A 35 6.07 -15.97 -1.26
CA LEU A 35 5.44 -15.32 -0.11
C LEU A 35 3.92 -15.18 -0.33
N ASP A 36 3.11 -15.72 0.58
CA ASP A 36 1.67 -15.40 0.67
C ASP A 36 1.52 -14.01 1.30
N LEU A 37 1.63 -12.96 0.47
CA LEU A 37 1.48 -11.58 0.88
C LEU A 37 0.04 -11.11 0.68
N ARG A 38 -0.58 -10.64 1.76
CA ARG A 38 -1.91 -10.04 1.75
C ARG A 38 -1.85 -8.59 2.22
N LEU A 39 -2.58 -7.71 1.53
CA LEU A 39 -2.72 -6.31 1.89
C LEU A 39 -4.15 -6.06 2.41
N PHE A 40 -4.26 -5.47 3.59
CA PHE A 40 -5.54 -5.10 4.19
C PHE A 40 -5.59 -3.59 4.44
N LEU A 41 -6.53 -2.92 3.79
CA LEU A 41 -6.77 -1.49 3.96
C LEU A 41 -7.90 -1.28 4.97
N MET A 42 -7.68 -0.40 5.94
CA MET A 42 -8.69 0.01 6.93
C MET A 42 -8.63 1.52 7.16
N SER A 43 -9.64 2.08 7.84
CA SER A 43 -9.73 3.51 8.13
C SER A 43 -9.55 4.35 6.86
N ASP A 44 -8.77 5.43 6.90
CA ASP A 44 -8.63 6.35 5.76
C ASP A 44 -7.92 5.73 4.55
N ALA A 45 -7.17 4.64 4.75
CA ALA A 45 -6.50 3.93 3.67
C ALA A 45 -7.49 3.29 2.68
N VAL A 46 -8.74 3.05 3.05
CA VAL A 46 -9.74 2.42 2.15
C VAL A 46 -10.02 3.26 0.90
N ILE A 47 -9.90 4.59 1.00
CA ILE A 47 -10.10 5.53 -0.11
C ILE A 47 -9.06 5.31 -1.21
N ALA A 48 -7.88 4.78 -0.88
CA ALA A 48 -6.84 4.45 -1.85
C ALA A 48 -7.24 3.33 -2.83
N GLY A 49 -8.27 2.55 -2.51
CA GLY A 49 -8.82 1.52 -3.41
C GLY A 49 -9.79 2.05 -4.47
N LEU A 50 -10.14 3.34 -4.44
CA LEU A 50 -11.05 3.93 -5.42
C LEU A 50 -10.36 4.08 -6.79
N ASN A 51 -11.10 3.79 -7.86
CA ASN A 51 -10.61 3.99 -9.23
C ASN A 51 -10.64 5.47 -9.63
N GLY A 52 -9.87 5.86 -10.65
CA GLY A 52 -9.90 7.19 -11.24
C GLY A 52 -9.22 8.27 -10.41
N GLN A 53 -8.39 7.88 -9.44
CA GLN A 53 -7.53 8.82 -8.70
C GLN A 53 -6.59 9.55 -9.68
N GLN A 54 -6.74 10.86 -9.76
CA GLN A 54 -5.89 11.77 -10.54
C GLN A 54 -5.30 12.81 -9.58
N PRO A 55 -4.34 12.44 -8.72
CA PRO A 55 -3.69 13.40 -7.82
C PRO A 55 -3.06 14.52 -8.66
N ARG A 56 -3.61 15.74 -8.54
CA ARG A 56 -3.09 16.97 -9.15
C ARG A 56 -2.20 17.61 -8.09
N GLU A 57 -0.89 17.62 -8.34
CA GLU A 57 0.19 18.03 -7.45
C GLU A 57 0.69 16.97 -6.47
N GLY A 58 1.98 16.65 -6.65
CA GLY A 58 2.71 15.65 -5.90
C GLY A 58 3.47 16.25 -4.74
N TYR A 59 3.47 15.52 -3.62
CA TYR A 59 4.64 15.48 -2.75
C TYR A 59 5.53 14.27 -3.03
N ASN A 60 5.03 13.24 -3.75
CA ASN A 60 5.76 12.01 -4.11
C ASN A 60 5.15 11.31 -5.34
N LEU A 61 5.19 11.97 -6.51
CA LEU A 61 5.27 11.24 -7.80
C LEU A 61 6.75 11.12 -8.18
#